data_AF-A0A803JGK4-F1
#
_entry.id   AF-A0A803JGK4-F1
#
_cell.length_a   1.000
_cell.length_b   1.000
_cell.length_c   1.000
_cell.angle_alpha   90.00
_cell.angle_beta   90.00
_cell.angle_gamma   90.00
#
_symmetry.space_group_name_H-M   'P 1'
#
loop_
_entity.id
_entity.type
_entity.pdbx_description
1 polymer ?
#
loop_
_entity_poly.entity_id
_entity_poly.type
_entity_poly.pdbx_seq_one_letter_code
_entity_poly.pdbx_strand_id
1 'polypeptide(L)'
;MQDAAALQSDLTKLDNWAANWKMRFNVDKCKVMHFGRNNINANYLLNGSVLGVSLMEKDLGVFVDNKLSNARQCHSVATKANKVLSCIKRALTQGMRT
;
A
#
# COMPACT_ATOMS: atom_id res chain seq x y z
N MET A 1 -21.81 9.67 -2.25
CA MET A 1 -22.63 8.46 -1.95
C MET A 1 -22.82 7.60 -3.19
N GLN A 2 -23.11 8.21 -4.36
CA GLN A 2 -23.21 7.50 -5.64
C GLN A 2 -21.96 6.68 -5.99
N ASP A 3 -20.76 7.25 -5.84
CA ASP A 3 -19.50 6.54 -6.16
C ASP A 3 -19.25 5.32 -5.27
N ALA A 4 -19.61 5.41 -3.98
CA ALA A 4 -19.47 4.30 -3.06
C ALA A 4 -20.42 3.15 -3.42
N ALA A 5 -21.67 3.47 -3.78
CA ALA A 5 -22.62 2.48 -4.26
C ALA A 5 -22.19 1.86 -5.60
N ALA A 6 -21.64 2.67 -6.52
CA ALA A 6 -21.10 2.18 -7.79
C ALA A 6 -19.94 1.19 -7.56
N LEU A 7 -18.99 1.53 -6.70
CA LEU A 7 -17.87 0.64 -6.37
C LEU A 7 -18.35 -0.67 -5.70
N GLN A 8 -19.34 -0.60 -4.81
CA GLN A 8 -19.93 -1.82 -4.22
C GLN A 8 -20.61 -2.69 -5.28
N SER A 9 -21.32 -2.09 -6.24
CA SER A 9 -21.89 -2.81 -7.38
C SER A 9 -20.80 -3.52 -8.19
N ASP A 10 -19.68 -2.86 -8.45
CA ASP A 10 -18.58 -3.45 -9.21
C ASP A 10 -17.88 -4.58 -8.45
N LEU A 11 -17.69 -4.46 -7.14
CA LEU A 11 -17.22 -5.56 -6.29
C LEU A 11 -18.16 -6.76 -6.34
N THR A 12 -19.47 -6.52 -6.36
CA THR A 12 -20.48 -7.58 -6.46
C THR A 12 -20.40 -8.30 -7.82
N LYS A 13 -20.22 -7.57 -8.92
CA LYS A 13 -20.01 -8.16 -10.24
C LYS A 13 -18.72 -8.99 -10.28
N LEU A 14 -17.64 -8.48 -9.68
CA LEU A 14 -16.35 -9.16 -9.62
C LEU A 14 -16.42 -10.45 -8.82
N ASP A 15 -17.12 -10.44 -7.68
CA ASP A 15 -17.36 -11.62 -6.85
C ASP A 15 -18.16 -12.69 -7.59
N ASN A 16 -19.24 -12.29 -8.28
CA ASN A 16 -20.04 -13.20 -9.12
C ASN A 16 -19.21 -13.80 -10.26
N TRP A 17 -18.38 -12.98 -10.93
CA TRP A 17 -17.46 -13.47 -11.95
C TRP A 17 -16.50 -14.50 -11.37
N ALA A 18 -15.82 -14.17 -10.26
CA ALA A 18 -14.90 -15.08 -9.59
C ALA A 18 -15.58 -16.40 -9.17
N ALA A 19 -16.82 -16.34 -8.70
CA ALA A 19 -17.60 -17.53 -8.36
C ALA A 19 -17.89 -18.42 -9.59
N ASN A 20 -18.30 -17.82 -10.72
CA ASN A 20 -18.57 -18.54 -11.98
C ASN A 20 -17.33 -19.27 -12.52
N TRP A 21 -16.16 -18.64 -12.39
CA TRP A 21 -14.88 -19.20 -12.83
C TRP A 21 -14.22 -20.10 -11.79
N LYS A 22 -14.87 -20.36 -10.64
CA LYS A 22 -14.32 -21.13 -9.51
C LYS A 22 -13.01 -20.54 -8.95
N MET A 23 -12.85 -19.23 -9.02
CA MET A 23 -11.68 -18.46 -8.57
C MET A 23 -12.04 -17.48 -7.45
N ARG A 24 -12.72 -17.97 -6.40
CA ARG A 24 -13.18 -17.11 -5.29
C ARG A 24 -12.03 -16.35 -4.62
N PHE A 25 -12.29 -15.08 -4.27
CA PHE A 25 -11.34 -14.26 -3.53
C PHE A 25 -11.16 -14.76 -2.10
N ASN A 26 -9.92 -14.61 -1.60
CA ASN A 26 -9.65 -14.71 -0.17
C ASN A 26 -9.91 -13.34 0.48
N VAL A 27 -11.08 -13.20 1.10
CA VAL A 27 -11.54 -11.94 1.72
C VAL A 27 -10.53 -11.42 2.76
N ASP A 28 -9.89 -12.29 3.54
CA ASP A 28 -8.94 -11.87 4.58
C ASP A 28 -7.71 -11.17 4.01
N LYS A 29 -7.34 -11.50 2.76
CA LYS A 29 -6.25 -10.86 2.02
C LYS A 29 -6.69 -9.63 1.23
N CYS A 30 -7.99 -9.45 1.02
CA CYS A 30 -8.54 -8.27 0.37
C CYS A 30 -8.71 -7.14 1.40
N LYS A 31 -8.16 -5.97 1.10
CA LYS A 31 -8.24 -4.79 1.97
C LYS A 31 -8.71 -3.58 1.18
N VAL A 32 -9.33 -2.63 1.88
CA VAL A 32 -9.69 -1.32 1.35
C VAL A 32 -8.72 -0.28 1.93
N MET A 33 -8.21 0.59 1.07
CA MET A 33 -7.45 1.77 1.49
C MET A 33 -8.21 3.02 1.04
N HIS A 34 -8.46 3.93 1.98
CA HIS A 34 -9.19 5.16 1.72
C HIS A 34 -8.22 6.31 1.43
N PHE A 35 -8.47 7.03 0.34
CA PHE A 35 -7.67 8.17 -0.09
C PHE A 35 -8.49 9.45 -0.11
N GLY A 36 -7.82 10.58 0.14
CA GLY A 36 -8.39 11.91 0.00
C GLY A 36 -9.10 12.41 1.25
N ARG A 37 -9.20 13.74 1.36
CA ARG A 37 -9.76 14.42 2.54
C ARG A 37 -11.28 14.30 2.67
N ASN A 38 -11.98 14.17 1.55
CA ASN A 38 -13.45 14.08 1.50
C ASN A 38 -13.94 12.63 1.33
N ASN A 39 -13.10 11.65 1.68
CA ASN A 39 -13.50 10.25 1.63
C ASN A 39 -14.47 9.95 2.77
N ILE A 40 -15.61 9.35 2.44
CA ILE A 40 -16.64 8.97 3.42
C ILE A 40 -16.29 7.70 4.21
N ASN A 41 -15.16 7.05 3.90
CA ASN A 41 -14.70 5.79 4.49
C ASN A 41 -15.78 4.71 4.47
N ALA A 42 -16.42 4.53 3.31
CA ALA A 42 -17.48 3.54 3.15
C ALA A 42 -16.96 2.11 3.36
N ASN A 43 -17.74 1.29 4.04
CA ASN A 43 -17.48 -0.14 4.15
C ASN A 43 -17.92 -0.86 2.88
N TYR A 44 -17.09 -1.80 2.44
CA TYR A 44 -17.35 -2.61 1.25
C TYR A 44 -17.46 -4.07 1.61
N LEU A 45 -18.35 -4.77 0.92
CA LEU A 45 -18.58 -6.20 1.06
C LEU A 45 -17.97 -6.95 -0.12
N LEU A 46 -17.32 -8.08 0.18
CA LEU A 46 -16.86 -9.07 -0.79
C LEU A 46 -17.21 -10.46 -0.25
N ASN A 47 -17.90 -11.29 -1.05
CA ASN A 47 -18.36 -12.61 -0.61
C ASN A 47 -19.14 -12.55 0.73
N GLY A 48 -20.02 -11.55 0.86
CA GLY A 48 -20.85 -11.30 2.05
C GLY A 48 -20.13 -10.78 3.30
N SER A 49 -18.80 -10.60 3.25
CA SER A 49 -17.97 -10.18 4.38
C SER A 49 -17.44 -8.77 4.19
N VAL A 50 -17.37 -7.99 5.27
CA VAL A 50 -16.82 -6.63 5.23
C VAL A 50 -15.30 -6.68 5.05
N LEU A 51 -14.80 -5.94 4.06
CA LEU A 51 -13.37 -5.82 3.81
C LEU A 51 -12.67 -5.04 4.94
N GLY A 52 -11.52 -5.55 5.37
CA GLY A 52 -10.68 -4.84 6.34
C GLY A 52 -10.06 -3.57 5.75
N VAL A 53 -9.92 -2.54 6.56
CA VAL A 53 -9.22 -1.30 6.16
C VAL A 53 -7.73 -1.47 6.38
N SER A 54 -6.93 -1.04 5.40
CA SER A 54 -5.47 -0.94 5.52
C SER A 54 -5.01 0.50 5.35
N LEU A 55 -3.99 0.88 6.13
CA LEU A 55 -3.38 2.21 6.08
C LEU A 55 -2.13 2.23 5.19
N MET A 56 -1.55 1.07 4.91
CA MET A 56 -0.34 0.95 4.10
C MET A 56 -0.25 -0.45 3.51
N GLU A 57 0.01 -0.53 2.23
CA GLU A 57 0.24 -1.78 1.51
C GLU A 57 1.53 -1.67 0.70
N LYS A 58 2.19 -2.81 0.50
CA LYS A 58 3.40 -2.88 -0.31
C LYS A 58 3.08 -3.63 -1.60
N ASP A 59 3.28 -2.96 -2.74
CA ASP A 59 3.11 -3.55 -4.06
C ASP A 59 4.36 -3.34 -4.91
N LEU A 60 4.87 -4.42 -5.52
CA LEU A 60 6.09 -4.44 -6.34
C LEU A 60 7.31 -3.71 -5.74
N GLY A 61 7.41 -3.67 -4.40
CA GLY A 61 8.51 -2.98 -3.70
C GLY A 61 8.22 -1.53 -3.30
N VAL A 62 7.10 -0.97 -3.75
CA VAL A 62 6.60 0.37 -3.44
C VAL A 62 5.65 0.28 -2.26
N PHE A 63 5.84 1.15 -1.27
CA PHE A 63 4.85 1.31 -0.19
C PHE A 63 3.85 2.39 -0.60
N VAL A 64 2.58 2.05 -0.59
CA VAL A 64 1.47 2.99 -0.79
C VAL A 64 0.79 3.15 0.56
N ASP A 65 0.73 4.37 1.07
CA ASP A 65 -0.01 4.69 2.29
C ASP A 65 -1.27 5.50 1.99
N ASN A 66 -2.21 5.51 2.93
CA ASN A 66 -3.49 6.19 2.80
C ASN A 66 -3.39 7.72 2.67
N LYS A 67 -2.22 8.30 2.98
CA LYS A 67 -1.91 9.73 2.79
C LYS A 67 -1.21 9.99 1.46
N LEU A 68 -0.90 8.95 0.69
CA LEU A 68 -0.09 8.99 -0.52
C LEU A 68 1.27 9.67 -0.29
N SER A 69 1.86 9.48 0.90
CA SER A 69 3.15 10.08 1.25
C SER A 69 4.31 9.28 0.66
N ASN A 70 5.26 9.98 0.04
CA ASN A 70 6.53 9.40 -0.41
C ASN A 70 7.60 9.38 0.71
N ALA A 71 7.30 9.87 1.91
CA ALA A 71 8.27 10.09 2.97
C ALA A 71 9.07 8.83 3.33
N ARG A 72 8.39 7.66 3.38
CA ARG A 72 9.05 6.38 3.67
C ARG A 72 10.05 5.99 2.59
N GLN A 73 9.71 6.21 1.32
CA GLN A 73 10.60 5.88 0.21
C GLN A 73 11.78 6.85 0.18
N CYS A 74 11.54 8.15 0.35
CA CYS A 74 12.58 9.17 0.48
C CYS A 74 13.53 8.84 1.63
N HIS A 75 12.99 8.48 2.80
CA HIS A 75 13.78 8.07 3.96
C HIS A 75 14.63 6.82 3.67
N SER A 76 14.07 5.83 2.98
CA SER A 76 14.79 4.62 2.58
C SER A 76 15.96 4.92 1.66
N VAL A 77 15.75 5.75 0.63
CA VAL A 77 16.80 6.18 -0.30
C VAL A 77 17.87 7.01 0.40
N ALA A 78 17.47 7.99 1.21
CA ALA A 78 18.40 8.82 1.99
C ALA A 78 19.24 7.96 2.96
N THR A 79 18.62 6.98 3.61
CA THR A 79 19.32 6.05 4.52
C THR A 79 20.36 5.22 3.78
N LYS A 80 20.04 4.72 2.57
CA LYS A 80 21.02 3.98 1.74
C LYS A 80 22.19 4.87 1.33
N ALA A 81 21.93 6.10 0.90
CA ALA A 81 22.98 7.06 0.54
C ALA A 81 23.87 7.40 1.75
N ASN A 82 23.27 7.63 2.92
CA ASN A 82 24.00 7.94 4.16
C ASN A 82 24.92 6.79 4.59
N LYS A 83 24.53 5.53 4.37
CA LYS A 83 25.42 4.38 4.62
C LYS A 83 26.66 4.41 3.74
N VAL A 84 26.51 4.69 2.45
CA VAL A 84 27.65 4.82 1.50
C VAL A 84 28.55 5.99 1.91
N LEU A 85 27.96 7.14 2.22
CA LEU A 85 28.70 8.31 2.69
C LEU A 85 29.51 8.00 3.96
N SER A 86 28.94 7.25 4.90
CA SER A 86 29.64 6.83 6.10
C SER A 86 30.85 5.94 5.80
N CYS A 87 30.74 5.03 4.83
CA CYS A 87 31.86 4.19 4.39
C CYS A 87 33.00 5.04 3.79
N ILE A 88 32.66 5.99 2.92
CA ILE A 88 33.63 6.93 2.30
C ILE A 88 34.35 7.73 3.38
N LYS A 89 33.60 8.32 4.33
CA LYS A 89 34.18 9.08 5.45
C LYS A 89 35.19 8.25 6.24
N ARG A 90 34.85 7.01 6.60
CA ARG A 90 35.77 6.12 7.33
C ARG A 90 37.03 5.82 6.53
N ALA A 91 36.93 5.54 5.24
CA ALA A 91 38.09 5.26 4.40
C ALA A 91 39.07 6.44 4.37
N LEU A 92 38.55 7.67 4.19
CA LEU A 92 39.36 8.88 4.22
C LEU A 92 40.01 9.10 5.60
N THR A 93 39.26 8.92 6.69
CA THR A 93 39.83 9.08 8.04
C THR A 93 40.92 8.06 8.35
N GLN A 94 40.84 6.84 7.82
CA GLN A 94 41.92 5.85 7.99
C GLN A 94 43.14 6.16 7.12
N GLY A 95 42.94 6.61 5.87
CA GLY A 95 44.03 7.04 4.99
C GLY A 95 44.77 8.30 5.46
N MET A 96 44.13 9.15 6.27
CA MET A 96 44.78 10.31 6.90
C MET A 96 45.60 9.97 8.16
N ARG A 97 45.51 8.72 8.66
CA ARG A 97 46.24 8.26 9.85
C ARG A 97 47.51 7.48 9.51
N THR A 98 47.69 7.12 8.24
CA THR A 98 48.89 6.52 7.65
C THR A 98 49.74 7.62 7.02
#